data_AF-A0A661TG10-F1
#
_entry.id   AF-A0A661TG10-F1
#
_cell.length_a   1.000
_cell.length_b   1.000
_cell.length_c   1.000
_cell.angle_alpha   90.00
_cell.angle_beta   90.00
_cell.angle_gamma   90.00
#
_symmetry.space_group_name_H-M   'P 1'
#
loop_
_entity.id
_entity.type
_entity.pdbx_description
1 polymer ?
#
loop_
_entity_poly.entity_id
_entity_poly.type
_entity_poly.pdbx_seq_one_letter_code
_entity_poly.pdbx_strand_id
1 'polypeptide(L)' 'VVRRGIPAWIELDRENFTGTLTSLPNREDLTIPIQEQLIVELYSK' A
#
# COMPACT_ATOMS: atom_id res chain seq x y z
N VAL A 1 9.33 -13.22 6.85
CA VAL A 1 9.81 -12.39 5.72
C VAL A 1 8.60 -11.84 5.00
N VAL A 2 8.29 -10.55 5.15
CA VAL A 2 7.21 -9.92 4.37
C VAL A 2 7.66 -9.97 2.91
N ARG A 3 7.04 -10.85 2.11
CA ARG A 3 7.30 -10.89 0.68
C ARG A 3 6.82 -9.56 0.11
N ARG A 4 7.74 -8.65 -0.21
CA ARG A 4 7.47 -7.47 -1.05
C ARG A 4 7.18 -7.97 -2.47
N GLY A 5 6.02 -8.61 -2.65
CA GLY A 5 5.44 -8.82 -3.97
C GLY A 5 4.89 -7.49 -4.48
N ILE A 6 4.77 -7.38 -5.80
CA ILE A 6 4.12 -6.22 -6.41
C ILE A 6 2.64 -6.26 -5.97
N PRO A 7 2.12 -5.21 -5.31
CA PRO A 7 0.73 -5.18 -4.87
C PRO A 7 -0.24 -5.28 -6.06
N ALA A 8 -1.43 -5.84 -5.87
CA ALA A 8 -2.41 -6.00 -6.96
C ALA A 8 -2.86 -4.67 -7.60
N TRP A 9 -2.75 -3.57 -6.85
CA TRP A 9 -3.06 -2.21 -7.29
C TRP A 9 -1.89 -1.52 -8.04
N ILE A 10 -0.77 -2.21 -8.22
CA ILE A 10 0.38 -1.75 -9.00
C ILE A 10 0.69 -2.75 -10.11
N GLU A 11 0.82 -2.25 -11.33
CA GLU A 11 1.43 -2.99 -12.43
C GLU A 11 2.90 -2.55 -12.57
N LEU A 12 3.83 -3.51 -12.61
CA LEU A 12 5.26 -3.23 -12.75
C LEU A 12 5.74 -3.67 -14.13
N ASP A 13 6.19 -2.70 -14.91
CA ASP A 13 6.96 -2.94 -16.12
C ASP A 13 8.47 -2.93 -15.76
N ARG A 14 9.06 -4.13 -15.72
CA ARG A 14 10.48 -4.31 -15.38
C ARG A 14 11.43 -3.94 -16.51
N GLU A 15 10.96 -3.91 -17.76
CA GLU A 15 11.80 -3.60 -18.91
C GLU A 15 12.06 -2.10 -18.98
N ASN A 16 11.03 -1.30 -18.71
CA ASN A 16 11.11 0.16 -18.69
C ASN A 16 11.32 0.76 -17.29
N PHE A 17 11.43 -0.08 -16.25
CA PHE A 17 11.54 0.35 -14.85
C PHE A 17 10.37 1.29 -14.42
N THR A 18 9.19 1.06 -14.96
CA THR A 18 7.98 1.86 -14.70
C THR A 18 6.96 1.09 -13.88
N GLY A 19 6.25 1.81 -13.01
CA GLY A 19 5.11 1.26 -12.25
C GLY A 19 3.86 2.08 -12.53
N THR A 20 2.76 1.42 -12.88
CA THR A 20 1.47 2.05 -13.14
C THR A 20 0.49 1.71 -12.02
N LEU A 21 -0.22 2.72 -11.51
CA LEU A 21 -1.28 2.53 -10.55
C LEU A 21 -2.56 2.10 -11.28
N THR A 22 -2.99 0.85 -11.10
CA THR A 22 -4.21 0.33 -11.75
C THR A 22 -5.46 0.63 -10.95
N SER A 23 -5.34 0.70 -9.63
CA SER A 23 -6.42 1.03 -8.72
C SER A 23 -5.91 1.72 -7.46
N LEU A 24 -6.80 2.36 -6.71
CA LEU A 24 -6.46 2.80 -5.36
C LEU A 24 -6.37 1.58 -4.44
N PRO A 25 -5.37 1.51 -3.54
CA PRO A 25 -5.27 0.43 -2.57
C PRO A 25 -6.43 0.48 -1.58
N ASN A 26 -7.01 -0.69 -1.29
CA ASN A 26 -7.96 -0.85 -0.21
C ASN A 26 -7.21 -1.12 1.10
N ARG A 27 -7.90 -0.93 2.24
CA ARG A 27 -7.31 -1.18 3.57
C ARG A 27 -6.81 -2.63 3.72
N GLU A 28 -7.53 -3.58 3.12
CA GLU A 28 -7.20 -5.01 3.15
C GLU A 28 -5.90 -5.34 2.39
N ASP A 29 -5.52 -4.52 1.41
CA ASP A 29 -4.27 -4.68 0.64
C ASP A 29 -3.04 -4.28 1.47
N LEU A 30 -3.25 -3.50 2.54
CA LEU A 30 -2.19 -3.03 3.43
C LEU A 30 -1.92 -4.07 4.52
N THR A 31 -0.97 -4.96 4.25
CA THR A 31 -0.53 -6.01 5.19
C THR A 31 0.21 -5.49 6.44
N ILE A 32 0.35 -4.17 6.59
CA ILE A 32 1.04 -3.56 7.72
C ILE A 32 0.08 -3.51 8.92
N PRO A 33 0.46 -4.06 10.09
CA PRO A 33 -0.38 -4.03 11.29
C PRO A 33 -0.33 -2.63 11.93
N ILE A 34 -1.06 -1.69 11.35
CA ILE A 34 -1.18 -0.30 11.84
C ILE A 34 -2.59 -0.10 12.37
N GLN A 35 -2.71 0.51 13.55
CA GLN A 35 -3.98 0.98 14.09
C GLN A 35 -4.20 2.44 13.68
N GLU A 36 -4.90 2.65 12.56
CA GLU A 36 -5.18 3.99 12.01
C GLU A 36 -5.94 4.89 12.98
N GLN A 37 -6.78 4.30 13.84
CA GLN A 37 -7.47 4.97 14.94
C GLN A 37 -6.49 5.83 15.77
N LEU A 38 -5.33 5.28 16.15
CA LEU A 38 -4.33 5.99 16.95
C LEU A 38 -3.72 7.18 16.20
N ILE A 39 -3.58 7.06 14.88
CA ILE A 39 -3.05 8.13 14.02
C ILE A 39 -4.07 9.28 13.95
N VAL A 40 -5.35 8.96 13.74
CA VAL A 40 -6.42 9.97 13.71
C VAL A 40 -6.53 10.67 15.06
N GLU A 41 -6.51 9.93 16.16
CA GLU A 41 -6.55 10.47 17.52
C GLU A 41 -5.35 11.39 17.82
N LEU A 42 -4.16 11.09 17.30
CA LEU A 42 -2.97 11.91 17.48
C LEU A 42 -3.09 13.29 16.81
N TYR A 43 -3.58 13.32 15.57
CA TYR A 43 -3.67 14.54 14.75
C TYR A 43 -4.98 15.32 14.94
N SER A 44 -5.97 14.76 15.62
CA SER A 44 -7.23 15.44 15.94
C SER A 44 -7.15 16.28 17.22
N LYS A 45 -5.95 16.45 17.79
CA LYS A 45 -5.68 17.37 18.91
C LYS A 45 -5.42 18.79 18.45
#